data_AF-A0A7K3Y4Z2-F1
#
_entry.id   AF-A0A7K3Y4Z2-F1
#
_cell.length_a   1.000
_cell.length_b   1.000
_cell.length_c   1.000
_cell.angle_alpha   90.00
_cell.angle_beta   90.00
_cell.angle_gamma   90.00
#
_symmetry.space_group_name_H-M   'P 1'
#
loop_
_entity.id
_entity.type
_entity.pdbx_description
1 polymer ?
#
loop_
_entity_poly.entity_id
_entity_poly.type
_entity_poly.pdbx_seq_one_letter_code
_entity_poly.pdbx_strand_id
1 'polypeptide(L)' 'MCGIVGYIGRRDATPVLISGLKRLEYRGYDSFGIATVGSALEIYKRTGSISD' A
#
# COMPACT_ATOMS: atom_id res chain seq x y z
N MET A 1 14.32 -5.14 -3.92
CA MET A 1 13.39 -6.29 -3.86
C MET A 1 11.98 -5.71 -3.68
N CYS A 2 10.91 -6.47 -3.91
CA CYS A 2 9.54 -5.94 -3.86
C CYS A 2 8.69 -6.68 -2.81
N GLY A 3 7.69 -5.99 -2.26
CA GLY A 3 6.69 -6.56 -1.34
C GLY A 3 5.28 -6.17 -1.76
N ILE A 4 4.32 -7.09 -1.62
CA ILE A 4 2.91 -6.88 -1.97
C ILE A 4 2.05 -7.29 -0.77
N VAL A 5 1.04 -6.48 -0.47
CA VAL A 5 -0.01 -6.78 0.52
C VAL A 5 -1.37 -6.54 -0.11
N GLY A 6 -2.35 -7.37 0.24
CA GLY A 6 -3.74 -7.23 -0.20
C GLY A 6 -4.69 -7.34 0.97
N TYR A 7 -5.86 -6.71 0.84
CA TYR A 7 -6.91 -6.77 1.84
C TYR A 7 -8.28 -6.87 1.16
N ILE A 8 -9.11 -7.79 1.64
CA ILE A 8 -10.50 -7.95 1.22
C ILE A 8 -11.35 -7.94 2.49
N GLY A 9 -12.31 -7.02 2.57
CA GLY A 9 -13.20 -6.92 3.73
C GLY A 9 -14.03 -5.65 3.73
N ARG A 10 -14.81 -5.46 4.78
CA ARG A 10 -15.77 -4.34 4.90
C ARG A 10 -15.18 -3.04 5.49
N ARG A 11 -13.98 -3.11 6.06
CA ARG A 11 -13.26 -1.93 6.59
C ARG A 11 -12.61 -1.15 5.45
N ASP A 12 -12.29 0.11 5.68
CA ASP A 12 -11.42 0.87 4.77
C ASP A 12 -10.09 0.13 4.58
N ALA A 13 -9.74 -0.13 3.32
CA ALA A 13 -8.55 -0.85 2.92
C ALA A 13 -7.28 -0.01 3.12
N THR A 14 -7.37 1.31 2.99
CA THR A 14 -6.23 2.24 3.01
C THR A 14 -5.35 2.08 4.26
N PRO A 15 -5.86 2.16 5.51
CA PRO A 15 -5.02 1.99 6.70
C PRO A 15 -4.44 0.58 6.84
N VAL A 16 -5.13 -0.45 6.33
CA VAL A 16 -4.66 -1.83 6.34
C VAL A 16 -3.48 -2.01 5.39
N LEU A 17 -3.62 -1.49 4.16
CA LEU A 17 -2.58 -1.54 3.13
C LEU A 17 -1.34 -0.76 3.58
N ILE A 18 -1.49 0.46 4.11
CA ILE A 18 -0.36 1.27 4.61
C ILE A 18 0.38 0.52 5.74
N SER A 19 -0.33 -0.03 6.71
CA SER A 19 0.28 -0.79 7.81
C SER A 19 1.00 -2.05 7.32
N GLY A 20 0.43 -2.74 6.33
CA GLY A 20 1.04 -3.91 5.71
C GLY A 20 2.30 -3.57 4.92
N LEU A 21 2.28 -2.49 4.14
CA LEU A 21 3.44 -2.02 3.38
C LEU A 21 4.58 -1.57 4.30
N LYS A 22 4.27 -0.85 5.39
CA LYS A 22 5.28 -0.49 6.42
C LYS A 22 6.00 -1.71 6.99
N ARG A 23 5.30 -2.83 7.21
CA ARG A 23 5.91 -4.09 7.65
C ARG A 23 6.78 -4.75 6.57
N LEU A 24 6.59 -4.40 5.30
CA LEU A 24 7.33 -4.95 4.15
C LEU A 24 8.45 -4.00 3.65
N GLU A 25 8.63 -2.84 4.27
CA GLU A 25 9.60 -1.81 3.87
C GLU A 25 11.05 -2.35 3.81
N TYR A 26 11.39 -3.32 4.67
CA TYR A 26 12.70 -4.00 4.63
C TYR A 26 12.99 -4.72 3.29
N ARG A 27 11.98 -4.98 2.46
CA ARG A 27 12.16 -5.56 1.11
C ARG A 27 12.43 -4.53 0.04
N GLY A 28 12.02 -3.27 0.23
CA GLY A 28 12.18 -2.21 -0.75
C GLY A 28 11.59 -0.88 -0.28
N TYR A 29 12.33 0.19 -0.55
CA TYR A 29 12.07 1.56 -0.08
C TYR A 29 12.23 2.61 -1.20
N ASP A 30 12.46 2.18 -2.45
CA ASP A 30 12.67 3.10 -3.59
C ASP A 30 11.35 3.71 -4.09
N SER A 31 10.23 3.02 -3.88
CA SER A 31 8.89 3.48 -4.27
C SER A 31 7.80 2.65 -3.57
N PHE A 32 6.59 3.21 -3.52
CA PHE A 32 5.41 2.49 -3.06
C PHE A 32 4.15 2.91 -3.83
N GLY A 33 3.11 2.08 -3.75
CA GLY A 33 1.79 2.43 -4.25
C GLY A 33 0.71 1.56 -3.64
N ILE A 34 -0.51 2.09 -3.64
CA ILE A 34 -1.73 1.38 -3.23
C ILE A 34 -2.81 1.60 -4.27
N ALA A 35 -3.71 0.63 -4.38
CA ALA A 35 -4.94 0.76 -5.14
C ALA A 35 -6.10 0.24 -4.29
N THR A 36 -7.20 0.98 -4.27
CA THR A 36 -8.43 0.64 -3.56
C THR A 36 -9.59 0.65 -4.54
N VAL A 37 -10.59 -0.21 -4.31
CA VAL A 37 -11.79 -0.28 -5.13
C VAL A 37 -13.02 -0.13 -4.24
N GLY A 38 -13.79 0.92 -4.50
CA GLY A 38 -15.08 1.21 -3.86
C GLY A 38 -16.14 1.48 -4.93
N SER A 39 -16.61 2.72 -5.02
CA SER A 39 -17.44 3.18 -6.15
C SER A 39 -16.65 3.33 -7.46
N ALA A 40 -15.34 3.54 -7.36
CA ALA A 40 -14.40 3.60 -8.46
C ALA A 40 -13.03 3.03 -8.03
N LEU A 41 -12.14 2.85 -9.00
CA LEU A 41 -10.75 2.49 -8.76
C LEU A 41 -9.95 3.75 -8.44
N GLU A 42 -9.33 3.78 -7.26
CA GLU A 42 -8.43 4.84 -6.83
C GLU A 42 -7.01 4.29 -6.72
N ILE A 43 -6.02 5.05 -7.20
CA ILE A 43 -4.63 4.62 -7.25
C ILE A 43 -3.74 5.76 -6.74
N TYR A 44 -2.84 5.43 -5.83
CA TYR A 44 -1.79 6.33 -5.36
C TYR A 44 -0.41 5.68 -5.52
N LYS A 45 0.57 6.43 -6.02
CA LYS A 45 1.95 5.99 -6.21
C LYS A 45 2.91 7.12 -5.90
N ARG A 46 4.05 6.81 -5.26
CA ARG A 46 5.10 7.77 -4.94
C ARG A 46 6.47 7.09 -4.99
N THR A 47 7.50 7.84 -5.35
CA THR A 47 8.91 7.46 -5.15
C THR A 47 9.33 7.73 -3.70
N GLY A 48 10.30 6.98 -3.19
CA GLY A 48 10.72 7.04 -1.78
C GLY A 48 9.98 6.05 -0.89
N SER A 49 10.21 6.13 0.41
CA SER A 49 9.72 5.14 1.36
C SER A 49 8.28 5.40 1.77
N ILE A 50 7.54 4.35 2.14
CA ILE A 50 6.16 4.44 2.67
C ILE A 50 6.09 5.20 4.01
N SER A 51 7.24 5.41 4.65
CA SER A 51 7.41 6.15 5.90
C SER A 51 7.78 7.63 5.70
N ASP A 52 8.05 8.07 4.47
CA ASP A 52 8.34 9.47 4.07
C ASP A 52 7.06 10.23 3.65
#